data_AF-A0A1B0C3B2-F1
#
_entry.id   AF-A0A1B0C3B2-F1
#
_cell.length_a   1.000
_cell.length_b   1.000
_cell.length_c   1.000
_cell.angle_alpha   90.00
_cell.angle_beta   90.00
_cell.angle_gamma   90.00
#
_symmetry.space_group_name_H-M   'P 1'
#
loop_
_entity.id
_entity.type
_entity.pdbx_description
1 polymer ?
#
loop_
_entity_poly.entity_id
_entity_poly.type
_entity_poly.pdbx_seq_one_letter_code
_entity_poly.pdbx_strand_id
1 'polypeptide(L)'
;MSSPIVTRRAAQKAKIQTRAMVKSTTSAATVNLVEHRKPNIALLEAKRKAKLLKMQQQTQQENAVKDIFQNAVNAKHLMQKPTGLVYDESMSQHRCLWDEKHLECPERFIRVMDR
;
A
#
# COMPACT_ATOMS: atom_id res chain seq x y z
N MET A 1 2.52 -5.18 -39.37
CA MET A 1 1.57 -5.28 -38.24
C MET A 1 2.13 -4.45 -37.09
N SER A 2 1.71 -3.20 -36.95
CA SER A 2 2.26 -2.25 -35.97
C SER A 2 1.39 -2.25 -34.71
N SER A 3 1.99 -2.42 -33.53
CA SER A 3 1.27 -2.41 -32.25
C SER A 3 0.87 -0.97 -31.86
N PRO A 4 -0.32 -0.76 -31.28
CA PRO A 4 -0.78 0.57 -30.92
C PRO A 4 0.01 1.14 -29.73
N ILE A 5 0.55 2.35 -29.90
CA ILE A 5 1.30 3.07 -28.86
C ILE A 5 0.31 3.57 -27.80
N VAL A 6 0.34 2.91 -26.64
CA VAL A 6 -0.41 3.34 -25.45
C VAL A 6 0.38 4.48 -24.78
N THR A 7 -0.09 5.71 -24.96
CA THR A 7 0.52 6.87 -24.29
C THR A 7 0.16 6.92 -22.81
N ARG A 8 1.08 7.43 -21.98
CA ARG A 8 0.96 7.52 -20.50
C ARG A 8 -0.35 8.17 -20.01
N ARG A 9 -0.98 9.03 -20.82
CA ARG A 9 -2.28 9.66 -20.54
C ARG A 9 -3.47 8.70 -20.66
N ALA A 10 -3.44 7.72 -21.56
CA ALA A 10 -4.53 6.75 -21.71
C ALA A 10 -4.64 5.82 -20.49
N ALA A 11 -3.49 5.41 -19.94
CA ALA A 11 -3.43 4.58 -18.74
C ALA A 11 -3.89 5.31 -17.45
N GLN A 12 -3.72 6.64 -17.38
CA GLN A 12 -4.22 7.43 -16.26
C GLN A 12 -5.75 7.57 -16.26
N LYS A 13 -6.37 7.73 -17.45
CA LYS A 13 -7.84 7.76 -17.56
C LYS A 13 -8.48 6.43 -17.11
N ALA A 14 -7.86 5.30 -17.44
CA ALA A 14 -8.34 3.98 -17.00
C ALA A 14 -8.22 3.74 -15.49
N LYS A 15 -7.31 4.43 -14.79
CA LYS A 15 -7.09 4.27 -13.34
C LYS A 15 -7.97 5.15 -12.45
N ILE A 16 -8.64 6.17 -12.98
CA ILE A 16 -9.49 7.10 -12.20
C ILE A 16 -10.97 6.72 -12.25
N GLN A 17 -11.38 5.84 -13.17
CA GLN A 17 -12.72 5.28 -13.15
C GLN A 17 -12.82 4.18 -12.09
N THR A 18 -13.03 4.60 -10.85
CA THR A 18 -13.49 3.69 -9.80
C THR A 18 -14.88 3.18 -10.16
N ARG A 19 -15.17 1.92 -9.81
CA ARG A 19 -16.44 1.20 -10.05
C ARG A 19 -17.71 1.97 -9.64
N ALA A 20 -17.59 3.01 -8.80
CA ALA A 20 -18.68 3.93 -8.45
C ALA A 20 -19.10 4.87 -9.60
N MET A 21 -18.17 5.25 -10.48
CA MET A 21 -18.37 6.23 -11.55
C MET A 21 -19.00 5.63 -12.82
N VAL A 22 -18.97 4.30 -12.98
CA VAL A 22 -19.64 3.59 -14.09
C VAL A 22 -21.16 3.49 -13.86
N LYS A 23 -21.62 3.61 -12.61
CA LYS A 23 -23.06 3.52 -12.30
C LYS A 23 -23.85 4.77 -12.72
N SER A 24 -23.19 5.92 -12.92
CA SER A 24 -23.84 7.18 -13.25
C SER A 24 -24.12 7.39 -14.75
N THR A 25 -23.53 6.59 -15.65
CA THR A 25 -23.74 6.77 -17.10
C THR A 25 -24.89 5.94 -17.68
N THR A 26 -25.42 4.96 -16.93
CA THR A 26 -26.62 4.20 -17.31
C THR A 26 -27.90 4.66 -16.62
N SER A 27 -27.86 5.73 -15.82
CA SER A 27 -28.98 6.17 -14.98
C SER A 27 -29.55 7.53 -15.40
N ALA A 28 -29.66 7.80 -16.69
CA ALA A 28 -30.41 8.97 -17.22
C ALA A 28 -31.87 8.64 -17.57
N ALA A 29 -32.29 7.37 -17.53
CA ALA A 29 -33.65 6.93 -17.86
C ALA A 29 -34.50 6.50 -16.65
N THR A 30 -34.05 6.73 -15.41
CA THR A 30 -34.81 6.32 -14.21
C THR A 30 -34.65 7.34 -13.09
N VAL A 31 -34.93 8.60 -13.44
CA VAL A 31 -35.15 9.67 -12.46
C VAL A 31 -36.60 9.49 -12.00
N ASN A 32 -36.80 8.84 -10.85
CA ASN A 32 -37.95 8.93 -9.94
C ASN A 32 -37.92 7.70 -9.03
N LEU A 33 -37.41 7.87 -7.79
CA LEU A 33 -37.75 7.17 -6.53
C LEU A 33 -36.52 7.01 -5.62
N VAL A 34 -35.84 8.11 -5.26
CA VAL A 34 -34.91 8.09 -4.10
C VAL A 34 -35.67 8.66 -2.90
N GLU A 35 -36.73 7.96 -2.52
CA GLU A 35 -37.34 8.12 -1.20
C GLU A 35 -36.26 7.91 -0.12
N HIS A 36 -36.40 8.63 0.99
CA HIS A 36 -35.60 8.52 2.19
C HIS A 36 -35.62 7.08 2.73
N ARG A 37 -34.77 6.22 2.17
CA ARG A 37 -34.64 4.83 2.60
C ARG A 37 -34.05 4.85 4.01
N LYS A 38 -34.90 4.54 4.99
CA LYS A 38 -34.48 4.28 6.37
C LYS A 38 -33.29 3.32 6.31
N PRO A 39 -32.17 3.64 6.99
CA PRO A 39 -30.98 2.79 6.94
C PRO A 39 -31.36 1.37 7.37
N ASN A 40 -30.93 0.38 6.59
CA ASN A 40 -31.26 -1.02 6.84
C ASN A 40 -30.86 -1.40 8.28
N ILE A 41 -31.85 -1.83 9.07
CA ILE A 41 -31.72 -2.13 10.50
C ILE A 41 -30.59 -3.16 10.72
N ALA A 42 -30.50 -4.17 9.85
CA ALA A 42 -29.45 -5.18 9.92
C ALA A 42 -28.03 -4.61 9.71
N LEU A 43 -27.87 -3.60 8.85
CA LEU A 43 -26.57 -2.94 8.63
C LEU A 43 -26.16 -2.06 9.82
N LEU A 44 -27.12 -1.39 10.45
CA LEU A 44 -26.88 -0.61 11.67
C LEU A 44 -26.45 -1.50 12.83
N GLU A 45 -27.12 -2.63 13.01
CA GLU A 45 -26.76 -3.62 14.02
C GLU A 45 -25.38 -4.24 13.75
N ALA A 46 -25.09 -4.62 12.50
CA ALA A 46 -23.78 -5.12 12.12
C ALA A 46 -22.66 -4.09 12.40
N LYS A 47 -22.91 -2.81 12.09
CA LYS A 47 -21.96 -1.73 12.38
C LYS A 47 -21.75 -1.52 13.87
N ARG A 48 -22.80 -1.58 14.69
CA ARG A 48 -22.69 -1.50 16.16
C ARG A 48 -21.92 -2.69 16.74
N LYS A 49 -22.22 -3.91 16.29
CA LYS A 49 -21.49 -5.14 16.70
C LYS A 49 -20.00 -5.06 16.34
N ALA A 50 -19.67 -4.63 15.13
CA ALA A 50 -18.28 -4.45 14.72
C ALA A 50 -17.53 -3.41 15.58
N LYS A 51 -18.20 -2.32 15.97
CA LYS A 51 -17.62 -1.31 16.87
C LYS A 51 -17.36 -1.87 18.27
N LEU A 52 -18.30 -2.63 18.83
CA LEU A 52 -18.14 -3.28 20.14
C LEU A 52 -17.00 -4.30 20.15
N LEU A 53 -16.89 -5.13 19.11
CA LEU A 53 -15.78 -6.08 18.97
C LEU A 53 -14.43 -5.36 18.86
N LYS A 54 -14.37 -4.23 18.14
CA LYS A 54 -13.15 -3.42 18.03
C LYS A 54 -12.78 -2.77 19.36
N MET A 55 -13.75 -2.29 20.13
CA MET A 55 -13.52 -1.75 21.47
C MET A 55 -13.05 -2.83 22.45
N GLN A 56 -13.68 -4.02 22.45
CA GLN A 56 -13.22 -5.15 23.28
C GLN A 56 -11.80 -5.59 22.93
N GLN A 57 -11.45 -5.64 21.65
CA GLN A 57 -10.07 -5.93 21.21
C GLN A 57 -9.07 -4.87 21.70
N GLN A 58 -9.44 -3.58 21.68
CA GLN A 58 -8.61 -2.51 22.22
C GLN A 58 -8.43 -2.61 23.73
N THR A 59 -9.49 -2.86 24.49
CA THR A 59 -9.42 -3.00 25.96
C THR A 59 -8.61 -4.24 26.39
N GLN A 60 -8.66 -5.32 25.60
CA GLN A 60 -7.81 -6.50 25.84
C GLN A 60 -6.34 -6.26 25.47
N GLN A 61 -6.05 -5.39 24.50
CA GLN A 61 -4.68 -5.03 24.12
C GLN A 61 -3.99 -4.09 25.11
N GLU A 62 -4.72 -3.28 25.87
CA GLU A 62 -4.14 -2.31 26.81
C GLU A 62 -3.52 -2.97 28.06
N ASN A 63 -4.04 -4.13 28.47
CA ASN A 63 -3.57 -4.87 29.65
C ASN A 63 -2.61 -6.03 29.35
N ALA A 64 -2.26 -6.25 28.08
CA ALA A 64 -1.35 -7.32 27.67
C ALA A 64 -0.03 -6.72 27.19
N VAL A 65 1.08 -7.03 27.88
CA VAL A 65 2.43 -6.72 27.40
C VAL A 65 2.63 -7.42 26.06
N LYS A 66 2.67 -6.66 24.97
CA LYS A 66 2.89 -7.18 23.63
C LYS A 66 4.35 -7.58 23.49
N ASP A 67 4.61 -8.87 23.23
CA ASP A 67 5.95 -9.32 22.88
C ASP A 67 6.40 -8.71 21.54
N ILE A 68 7.51 -7.97 21.58
CA ILE A 68 8.12 -7.32 20.42
C ILE A 68 8.76 -8.33 19.46
N PHE A 69 9.07 -9.54 19.91
CA PHE A 69 9.71 -10.58 19.13
C PHE A 69 8.75 -11.60 18.51
N GLN A 70 7.45 -11.53 18.81
CA GLN A 70 6.46 -12.47 18.29
C GLN A 70 6.48 -12.58 16.75
N ASN A 71 6.76 -11.47 16.04
CA ASN A 71 6.91 -11.48 14.59
C ASN A 71 8.10 -12.34 14.12
N ALA A 72 9.24 -12.26 14.81
CA ALA A 72 10.42 -13.06 14.50
C ALA A 72 10.17 -14.54 14.79
N VAL A 73 9.50 -14.86 15.91
CA VAL A 73 9.11 -16.23 16.26
C VAL A 73 8.21 -16.84 15.19
N ASN A 74 7.21 -16.08 14.73
CA ASN A 74 6.31 -16.53 13.67
C ASN A 74 7.05 -16.73 12.33
N ALA A 75 8.01 -15.84 12.02
CA ALA A 75 8.80 -15.90 10.80
C ALA A 75 9.82 -17.04 10.77
N LYS A 76 10.18 -17.63 11.93
CA LYS A 76 11.16 -18.72 12.04
C LYS A 76 10.84 -19.93 11.15
N HIS A 77 9.56 -20.20 10.92
CA HIS A 77 9.09 -21.35 10.13
C HIS A 77 8.72 -21.00 8.69
N LEU A 78 8.86 -19.74 8.28
CA LEU A 78 8.59 -19.33 6.92
C LEU A 78 9.72 -19.78 5.99
N MET A 79 9.36 -20.33 4.83
CA MET A 79 10.35 -20.63 3.80
C MET A 79 10.91 -19.34 3.24
N GLN A 80 12.24 -19.20 3.30
CA GLN A 80 12.94 -18.06 2.72
C GLN A 80 12.85 -18.14 1.18
N LYS A 81 12.43 -17.03 0.58
CA LYS A 81 12.40 -16.85 -0.88
C LYS A 81 13.67 -16.11 -1.32
N PRO A 82 14.06 -16.20 -2.59
CA PRO A 82 15.18 -15.42 -3.10
C PRO A 82 15.00 -13.93 -2.81
N THR A 83 16.03 -13.30 -2.26
CA THR A 83 16.08 -11.85 -2.05
C THR A 83 16.68 -11.20 -3.28
N GLY A 84 15.97 -10.25 -3.87
CA GLY A 84 16.50 -9.46 -4.98
C GLY A 84 17.50 -8.42 -4.50
N LEU A 85 18.63 -8.32 -5.17
CA LEU A 85 19.61 -7.24 -5.00
C LEU A 85 19.51 -6.32 -6.22
N VAL A 86 19.46 -5.00 -6.00
CA VAL A 86 19.41 -4.00 -7.07
C VAL A 86 20.54 -3.01 -6.82
N TYR A 87 21.41 -2.88 -7.81
CA TYR A 87 22.52 -1.95 -7.83
C TYR A 87 22.55 -1.25 -9.19
N ASP A 88 22.93 0.02 -9.18
CA ASP A 88 23.15 0.82 -10.38
C ASP A 88 24.52 1.49 -10.28
N GLU A 89 25.30 1.42 -11.35
CA GLU A 89 26.63 2.02 -11.46
C GLU A 89 26.58 3.54 -11.28
N SER A 90 25.45 4.17 -11.63
CA SER A 90 25.23 5.61 -11.43
C SER A 90 25.38 6.06 -9.97
N MET A 91 25.16 5.15 -9.00
CA MET A 91 25.32 5.44 -7.57
C MET A 91 26.76 5.79 -7.20
N SER A 92 27.75 5.28 -7.94
CA SER A 92 29.18 5.60 -7.74
C SER A 92 29.56 7.04 -8.12
N GLN A 93 28.68 7.76 -8.82
CA GLN A 93 28.93 9.14 -9.23
C GLN A 93 28.59 10.15 -8.12
N HIS A 94 27.89 9.71 -7.08
CA HIS A 94 27.54 10.57 -5.96
C HIS A 94 28.78 10.87 -5.10
N ARG A 95 29.33 12.08 -5.25
CA ARG A 95 30.42 12.59 -4.42
C ARG A 95 30.17 14.03 -4.00
N CYS A 96 30.63 14.37 -2.80
CA CYS A 96 30.71 15.76 -2.37
C CYS A 96 31.83 16.47 -3.17
N LEU A 97 31.54 17.64 -3.75
CA LEU A 97 32.49 18.38 -4.60
C LEU A 97 33.42 19.30 -3.80
N TRP A 98 33.02 19.69 -2.60
CA TRP A 98 33.73 20.66 -1.75
C TRP A 98 34.38 20.04 -0.50
N ASP A 99 34.05 18.79 -0.17
CA ASP A 99 34.64 18.05 0.95
C ASP A 99 34.95 16.63 0.51
N GLU A 100 36.24 16.35 0.26
CA GLU A 100 36.73 15.04 -0.14
C GLU A 100 36.62 13.98 0.99
N LYS A 101 36.53 14.42 2.25
CA LYS A 101 36.48 13.51 3.42
C LYS A 101 35.06 13.27 3.93
N HIS A 102 34.07 13.60 3.11
CA HIS A 102 32.68 13.40 3.49
C HIS A 102 32.35 11.91 3.71
N LEU A 103 31.58 11.62 4.76
CA LEU A 103 31.23 10.24 5.14
C LEU A 103 30.34 9.54 4.08
N GLU A 104 29.54 10.31 3.35
CA GLU A 104 28.78 9.83 2.20
C GLU A 104 29.62 9.88 0.92
N CYS A 105 30.52 8.91 0.76
CA CYS A 105 31.37 8.74 -0.42
C CYS A 105 30.97 7.48 -1.23
N PRO A 106 31.25 7.43 -2.54
CA PRO A 106 30.81 6.33 -3.42
C PRO A 106 31.43 4.97 -3.07
N GLU A 107 32.60 4.97 -2.44
CA GLU A 107 33.28 3.76 -1.95
C GLU A 107 32.42 2.97 -0.97
N ARG A 108 31.45 3.62 -0.32
CA ARG A 108 30.53 2.97 0.61
C ARG A 108 29.63 1.94 -0.09
N PHE A 109 29.20 2.22 -1.32
CA PHE A 109 28.40 1.28 -2.11
C PHE A 109 29.28 0.21 -2.76
N ILE A 110 30.43 0.60 -3.31
CA ILE A 110 31.37 -0.30 -3.99
C ILE A 110 31.83 -1.40 -3.02
N ARG A 111 32.27 -1.02 -1.82
CA ARG A 111 32.72 -1.98 -0.80
C ARG A 111 31.62 -2.92 -0.31
N VAL A 112 30.34 -2.56 -0.43
CA VAL A 112 29.23 -3.45 -0.06
C VAL A 112 28.96 -4.46 -1.17
N MET A 113 29.16 -4.07 -2.43
CA MET A 113 29.02 -4.97 -3.58
C MET A 113 30.19 -5.95 -3.71
N ASP A 114 31.39 -5.58 -3.25
CA ASP A 114 32.58 -6.45 -3.26
C ASP A 114 32.58 -7.53 -2.16
N ARG A 115 31.66 -7.48 -1.19
CA ARG A 115 31.57 -8.41 -0.05
C ARG A 115 30.83 -9.69 -0.41
#